data_AF-A0A6B2SAN8-F1
#
_entry.id   AF-A0A6B2SAN8-F1
#
_cell.length_a   1.000
_cell.length_b   1.000
_cell.length_c   1.000
_cell.angle_alpha   90.00
_cell.angle_beta   90.00
_cell.angle_gamma   90.00
#
_symmetry.space_group_name_H-M   'P 1'
#
loop_
_entity.id
_entity.type
_entity.pdbx_description
1 polymer ?
#
loop_
_entity_poly.entity_id
_entity_poly.type
_entity_poly.pdbx_seq_one_letter_code
_entity_poly.pdbx_strand_id
1 'polypeptide(L)'
;RNIGADRATGGHLLFLDGDDLLLPGALEAVDAALTAADDPDVVLCAHDRVDWWENVRPGGDDLTGDPLAATPAAWNRVFRRGFWQERQLAFSSGAYEDVVPV
;
A
#
# COMPACT_ATOMS: atom_id res chain seq x y z
N ARG A 1 6.09 -11.75 -1.21
CA ARG A 1 4.79 -11.05 -1.10
C ARG A 1 3.60 -12.01 -1.30
N ASN A 2 3.45 -12.70 -2.44
CA ASN A 2 2.32 -13.65 -2.70
C ASN A 2 2.07 -14.67 -1.57
N ILE A 3 3.10 -15.39 -1.12
CA ILE A 3 2.97 -16.36 0.00
C ILE A 3 2.45 -15.69 1.30
N GLY A 4 2.81 -14.43 1.52
CA GLY A 4 2.33 -13.64 2.66
C GLY A 4 0.85 -13.29 2.51
N ALA A 5 0.45 -12.83 1.32
CA ALA A 5 -0.96 -12.55 0.99
C ALA A 5 -1.84 -13.80 1.16
N ASP A 6 -1.36 -14.97 0.71
CA ASP A 6 -2.07 -16.25 0.84
C ASP A 6 -2.27 -16.70 2.30
N ARG A 7 -1.35 -16.32 3.19
CA ARG A 7 -1.39 -16.69 4.61
C ARG A 7 -2.05 -15.64 5.50
N ALA A 8 -2.28 -14.44 4.98
CA ALA A 8 -2.85 -13.34 5.74
C ALA A 8 -4.31 -13.62 6.12
N THR A 9 -4.67 -13.33 7.37
CA THR A 9 -6.04 -13.56 7.90
C THR A 9 -6.82 -12.26 8.10
N GLY A 10 -6.15 -11.10 8.14
CA GLY A 10 -6.77 -9.78 8.33
C GLY A 10 -7.69 -9.38 7.17
N GLY A 11 -8.54 -8.36 7.38
CA GLY A 11 -9.48 -7.87 6.34
C GLY A 11 -8.79 -7.18 5.17
N HIS A 12 -7.60 -6.62 5.40
CA HIS A 12 -6.86 -5.80 4.46
C HIS A 12 -5.40 -6.25 4.38
N LEU A 13 -4.74 -5.92 3.26
CA LEU A 13 -3.34 -6.22 2.98
C LEU A 13 -2.59 -4.90 2.77
N LEU A 14 -1.51 -4.71 3.54
CA LEU A 14 -0.50 -3.67 3.33
C LEU A 14 0.83 -4.38 3.15
N PHE A 15 1.55 -4.02 2.09
CA PHE A 15 2.87 -4.61 1.79
C PHE A 15 3.94 -3.60 2.18
N LEU A 16 4.86 -4.02 3.05
CA LEU A 16 6.00 -3.23 3.48
C LEU A 16 7.27 -4.01 3.20
N ASP A 17 8.29 -3.31 2.73
CA ASP A 17 9.62 -3.87 2.54
C ASP A 17 10.45 -3.84 3.80
N GLY A 18 11.60 -4.54 3.74
CA GLY A 18 12.48 -4.68 4.89
C GLY A 18 13.12 -3.37 5.34
N ASP A 19 13.09 -2.36 4.48
CA ASP A 19 13.59 -0.99 4.68
C ASP A 19 12.47 0.05 4.88
N ASP A 20 11.20 -0.37 4.84
CA ASP A 20 10.07 0.51 5.17
C ASP A 20 9.88 0.65 6.69
N LEU A 21 9.36 1.81 7.09
CA LEU A 21 8.98 2.10 8.47
C LEU A 21 7.48 2.37 8.57
N LEU A 22 6.79 1.58 9.41
CA LEU A 22 5.42 1.86 9.80
C LEU A 22 5.42 2.72 11.07
N LEU A 23 5.11 4.01 10.93
CA LEU A 23 5.13 4.95 12.05
C LEU A 23 3.92 4.74 12.99
N PRO A 24 4.07 5.07 14.29
CA PRO A 24 2.93 5.08 15.21
C PRO A 24 1.78 5.95 14.68
N GLY A 25 0.54 5.46 14.76
CA GLY A 25 -0.63 6.16 14.24
C GLY A 25 -0.96 5.89 12.78
N ALA A 26 -0.06 5.23 12.02
CA ALA A 26 -0.28 4.99 10.59
C ALA A 26 -1.46 4.04 10.34
N LEU A 27 -1.58 2.95 11.11
CA LEU A 27 -2.68 2.01 10.96
C LEU A 27 -4.01 2.63 11.40
N GLU A 28 -4.01 3.46 12.44
CA GLU A 28 -5.19 4.21 12.89
C GLU A 28 -5.65 5.21 11.82
N ALA A 29 -4.72 5.89 11.15
CA ALA A 29 -5.04 6.79 10.05
C ALA A 29 -5.60 6.04 8.83
N VAL A 30 -5.06 4.86 8.51
CA VAL A 30 -5.57 3.98 7.44
C VAL A 30 -6.98 3.49 7.78
N ASP A 31 -7.21 3.03 9.01
CA ASP A 31 -8.52 2.55 9.48
C ASP A 31 -9.58 3.66 9.42
N ALA A 32 -9.23 4.88 9.84
CA ALA A 32 -10.09 6.04 9.73
C ALA A 32 -10.43 6.37 8.27
N ALA A 33 -9.47 6.28 7.36
CA ALA A 33 -9.69 6.52 5.92
C ALA A 33 -10.59 5.45 5.29
N LEU A 34 -10.36 4.17 5.61
CA LEU A 34 -11.21 3.05 5.17
C LEU A 34 -12.66 3.21 5.65
N THR A 35 -12.83 3.56 6.92
CA THR A 35 -14.15 3.77 7.52
C THR A 35 -14.88 4.97 6.90
N ALA A 36 -14.17 6.08 6.69
CA ALA A 36 -14.74 7.28 6.08
C ALA A 36 -15.15 7.08 4.61
N ALA A 37 -14.53 6.13 3.91
CA ALA A 37 -14.75 5.83 2.51
C ALA A 37 -15.70 4.64 2.25
N ASP A 38 -16.39 4.13 3.28
CA ASP A 38 -17.31 2.99 3.20
C ASP A 38 -16.66 1.69 2.67
N ASP A 39 -15.49 1.34 3.25
CA ASP A 39 -14.69 0.13 2.98
C ASP A 39 -14.36 -0.10 1.49
N PRO A 40 -13.59 0.81 0.86
CA PRO A 40 -13.19 0.69 -0.54
C PRO A 40 -12.25 -0.49 -0.78
N ASP A 41 -12.20 -0.97 -2.02
CA ASP A 41 -11.31 -2.08 -2.41
C ASP A 41 -9.82 -1.72 -2.28
N VAL A 42 -9.46 -0.45 -2.50
CA VAL A 42 -8.09 0.06 -2.41
C VAL A 42 -8.09 1.47 -1.81
N VAL A 43 -7.21 1.71 -0.85
CA VAL A 43 -6.88 3.05 -0.32
C VAL A 43 -5.44 3.39 -0.68
N LEU A 44 -5.22 4.61 -1.17
CA LEU A 44 -3.87 5.16 -1.37
C LEU A 44 -3.39 5.85 -0.09
N CYS A 45 -2.14 5.61 0.29
CA CYS A 45 -1.52 6.20 1.46
C CYS A 45 -0.39 7.17 1.06
N ALA A 46 -0.27 8.27 1.78
CA ALA A 46 0.91 9.12 1.66
C ALA A 46 2.12 8.42 2.30
N HIS A 47 3.31 8.87 1.94
CA HIS A 47 4.55 8.37 2.49
C HIS A 47 5.58 9.49 2.56
N ASP A 48 6.55 9.29 3.44
CA ASP A 48 7.80 10.03 3.42
C ASP A 48 8.92 9.14 2.89
N ARG A 49 9.92 9.75 2.28
CA ARG A 49 11.16 9.11 1.86
C ARG A 49 12.27 9.52 2.81
N VAL A 50 13.07 8.54 3.22
CA VAL A 50 14.27 8.74 4.01
C VAL A 50 15.47 8.49 3.11
N ASP A 51 16.31 9.51 2.91
CA ASP A 51 17.56 9.32 2.18
C ASP A 51 18.66 8.72 3.09
N TRP A 52 19.79 8.36 2.49
CA TRP A 52 20.89 7.71 3.21
C TRP A 52 21.57 8.59 4.28
N TRP A 53 21.26 9.89 4.31
CA TRP A 53 21.67 10.83 5.35
C TRP A 53 20.57 11.08 6.39
N GLU A 54 19.54 10.24 6.41
CA GLU A 54 18.39 10.35 7.33
C GLU A 54 17.53 11.61 7.10
N ASN A 55 17.64 12.27 5.95
CA ASN A 55 16.71 13.37 5.66
C ASN A 55 15.35 12.80 5.27
N VAL A 56 14.32 13.27 5.97
CA VAL A 56 12.92 12.94 5.70
C VAL A 56 12.33 13.96 4.73
N ARG A 57 11.70 13.48 3.65
CA ARG A 57 10.99 14.33 2.68
C ARG A 57 9.67 13.68 2.24
N PRO A 58 8.60 14.45 2.02
CA PRO A 58 7.37 13.91 1.46
C PRO A 58 7.59 13.20 0.11
N GLY A 59 6.82 12.13 -0.11
CA GLY A 59 6.77 11.40 -1.39
C GLY A 59 6.32 12.29 -2.55
N GLY A 60 5.35 13.16 -2.29
CA GLY A 60 4.86 14.17 -3.23
C GLY A 60 3.72 13.73 -4.15
N ASP A 61 3.15 12.52 -3.95
CA ASP A 61 1.96 12.06 -4.67
C ASP A 61 0.74 12.94 -4.31
N ASP A 62 -0.03 13.36 -5.31
CA ASP A 62 -1.34 13.99 -5.11
C ASP A 62 -2.41 12.91 -4.95
N LEU A 63 -2.80 12.63 -3.71
CA LEU A 63 -3.81 11.62 -3.37
C LEU A 63 -5.25 12.09 -3.57
N THR A 64 -5.44 13.38 -3.89
CA THR A 64 -6.77 13.96 -4.15
C THR A 64 -7.09 14.06 -5.63
N GLY A 65 -6.09 13.85 -6.48
CA GLY A 65 -6.17 13.87 -7.93
C GLY A 65 -6.50 12.52 -8.55
N ASP A 66 -5.98 12.28 -9.76
CA ASP A 66 -6.11 11.01 -10.46
C ASP A 66 -5.34 9.90 -9.71
N PRO A 67 -6.01 8.85 -9.19
CA PRO A 67 -5.33 7.76 -8.47
C PRO A 67 -4.35 6.97 -9.34
N LEU A 68 -4.46 7.05 -10.66
CA LEU A 68 -3.51 6.45 -11.60
C LEU A 68 -2.24 7.30 -11.81
N ALA A 69 -2.26 8.56 -11.38
CA ALA A 69 -1.09 9.44 -11.42
C ALA A 69 -0.18 9.29 -10.19
N ALA A 70 -0.69 8.69 -9.10
CA ALA A 70 0.12 8.37 -7.93
C ALA A 70 1.15 7.29 -8.25
N THR A 71 2.32 7.37 -7.60
CA THR A 71 3.43 6.41 -7.76
C THR A 71 2.89 4.97 -7.72
N PRO A 72 3.11 4.15 -8.76
CA PRO A 72 2.53 2.81 -8.87
C PRO A 72 3.36 1.79 -8.05
N ALA A 73 3.34 1.98 -6.73
CA ALA A 73 4.00 1.14 -5.76
C ALA A 73 3.01 0.26 -4.98
N ALA A 74 3.49 -0.88 -4.49
CA ALA A 74 2.70 -1.74 -3.61
C ALA A 74 2.54 -1.17 -2.19
N TRP A 75 3.56 -0.45 -1.69
CA TRP A 75 3.65 0.00 -0.31
C TRP A 75 2.81 1.26 0.00
N ASN A 76 2.40 2.03 -1.00
CA ASN A 76 1.47 3.16 -0.81
C ASN A 76 0.00 2.77 -1.04
N ARG A 77 -0.31 1.47 -0.97
CA ARG A 77 -1.66 0.94 -1.20
C ARG A 77 -2.04 -0.07 -0.14
N VAL A 78 -3.27 0.08 0.37
CA VAL A 78 -3.93 -0.90 1.22
C VAL A 78 -5.05 -1.54 0.42
N PHE A 79 -5.05 -2.86 0.32
CA PHE A 79 -6.04 -3.62 -0.46
C PHE A 79 -7.02 -4.34 0.47
N ARG A 80 -8.32 -4.31 0.16
CA ARG A 80 -9.29 -5.24 0.75
C ARG A 80 -8.89 -6.66 0.34
N ARG A 81 -8.71 -7.57 1.30
CA ARG A 81 -8.26 -8.95 1.00
C ARG A 81 -9.28 -9.71 0.16
N GLY A 82 -10.57 -9.46 0.34
CA GLY A 82 -11.62 -10.02 -0.51
C GLY A 82 -11.44 -9.64 -1.98
N PHE A 83 -11.23 -8.35 -2.26
CA PHE A 83 -10.95 -7.85 -3.61
C PHE A 83 -9.72 -8.50 -4.24
N TRP A 84 -8.62 -8.60 -3.49
CA TRP A 84 -7.40 -9.28 -3.92
C TRP A 84 -7.68 -10.71 -4.41
N GLN A 85 -8.47 -11.46 -3.64
CA GLN A 85 -8.83 -12.84 -3.96
C GLN A 85 -9.82 -12.93 -5.12
N GLU A 86 -10.87 -12.09 -5.11
CA GLU A 86 -11.92 -12.02 -6.14
C GLU A 86 -11.34 -11.69 -7.53
N ARG A 87 -10.33 -10.84 -7.58
CA ARG A 87 -9.64 -10.43 -8.82
C ARG A 87 -8.41 -11.27 -9.14
N GLN A 88 -8.06 -12.23 -8.28
CA GLN A 88 -6.89 -13.10 -8.43
C GLN A 88 -5.58 -12.32 -8.60
N LEU A 89 -5.45 -11.19 -7.88
CA LEU A 89 -4.27 -10.35 -7.95
C LEU A 89 -3.04 -11.09 -7.46
N ALA A 90 -1.91 -10.86 -8.12
CA ALA A 90 -0.63 -11.38 -7.66
C ALA A 90 0.53 -10.47 -8.08
N PHE A 91 1.61 -10.52 -7.31
CA PHE A 91 2.89 -10.01 -7.79
C PHE A 91 3.42 -10.92 -8.88
N SER A 92 3.80 -10.35 -10.02
CA SER A 92 4.45 -11.07 -11.11
C SER A 92 5.86 -11.53 -10.71
N SER A 93 6.42 -12.51 -11.43
CA SER A 93 7.83 -12.90 -11.29
C SER A 93 8.80 -11.94 -12.01
N GLY A 94 8.36 -10.70 -12.28
CA GLY A 94 9.14 -9.68 -12.97
C GLY A 94 10.32 -9.15 -12.15
N ALA A 95 11.16 -8.35 -12.80
CA ALA A 95 12.40 -7.84 -12.21
C ALA A 95 12.21 -6.72 -11.17
N TYR A 96 10.98 -6.23 -10.99
CA TYR A 96 10.68 -5.14 -10.07
C TYR A 96 9.71 -5.62 -9.01
N GLU A 97 10.17 -5.68 -7.76
CA GLU A 97 9.34 -6.12 -6.64
C GLU A 97 8.16 -5.19 -6.37
N ASP A 98 8.33 -3.87 -6.56
CA ASP A 98 7.41 -2.81 -6.12
C ASP A 98 6.25 -2.50 -7.04
N VAL A 99 6.21 -3.12 -8.21
CA VAL A 99 5.16 -2.84 -9.19
C VAL A 99 3.81 -3.29 -8.62
N VAL A 100 2.79 -2.50 -8.92
CA VAL A 100 1.40 -2.79 -8.57
C VAL A 100 1.05 -4.22 -8.99
N PRO A 101 0.42 -5.00 -8.10
CA PRO A 101 -0.05 -6.35 -8.42
C PRO A 101 -1.00 -6.31 -9.63
N VAL A 102 -0.89 -7.32 -10.49
CA VAL A 102 -1.69 -7.49 -11.71
C VAL A 102 -2.63 -8.67 -11.62
#